data_AF-A0A842KK68-F1
#
_entry.id   AF-A0A842KK68-F1
#
_cell.length_a   1.000
_cell.length_b   1.000
_cell.length_c   1.000
_cell.angle_alpha   90.00
_cell.angle_beta   90.00
_cell.angle_gamma   90.00
#
_symmetry.space_group_name_H-M   'P 1'
#
loop_
_entity.id
_entity.type
_entity.pdbx_description
1 polymer ?
#
loop_
_entity_poly.entity_id
_entity_poly.type
_entity_poly.pdbx_seq_one_letter_code
_entity_poly.pdbx_strand_id
1 'polypeptide(L)'
;MSLIEDHSKCWLINTGYCGKRAKTCLEQGVVTFDIEIHLMEEFRDDIINLKYIDTKSSNFEYLREEYRKMDNKFRKELAEEFKKLQLPDGSTAELQQQKMDLLTSKLNLLKEEARLLRETMKEFDRFEKQERIKELIRSRLCYIDEGRLNSWAQTIFCFANDINIGDLVVIPLDDENFFSVGRIKGAYEYIENAPELKHIRAVTWIRKKIYFPQLTQLIDIYKGIVQLDEELKSSLWKLLDK
;
A
#
# COMPACT_ATOMS: atom_id res chain seq x y z
N MET A 1 -19.15 -21.04 10.66
CA MET A 1 -19.75 -19.69 10.67
C MET A 1 -18.88 -18.84 9.76
N SER A 2 -19.46 -18.36 8.66
CA SER A 2 -18.90 -17.60 7.51
C SER A 2 -17.37 -17.43 7.41
N LEU A 3 -16.77 -18.16 6.46
CA LEU A 3 -15.57 -17.75 5.72
C LEU A 3 -15.89 -16.44 4.99
N ILE A 4 -15.72 -15.31 5.66
CA ILE A 4 -15.55 -14.04 4.96
C ILE A 4 -14.13 -14.12 4.41
N GLU A 5 -13.98 -14.23 3.09
CA GLU A 5 -12.71 -13.98 2.43
C GLU A 5 -12.26 -12.57 2.80
N ASP A 6 -11.43 -12.50 3.84
CA ASP A 6 -10.89 -11.26 4.33
C ASP A 6 -9.80 -10.83 3.34
N HIS A 7 -10.19 -10.08 2.30
CA HIS A 7 -9.28 -9.42 1.35
C HIS A 7 -8.36 -8.39 2.05
N SER A 8 -8.51 -8.20 3.35
CA SER A 8 -7.64 -7.42 4.20
C SER A 8 -6.19 -7.88 4.08
N LYS A 9 -5.29 -6.91 3.89
CA LYS A 9 -3.86 -7.18 3.84
C LYS A 9 -3.36 -7.52 5.25
N CYS A 10 -2.26 -8.26 5.32
CA CYS A 10 -1.60 -8.57 6.58
C CYS A 10 -0.22 -7.94 6.60
N TRP A 11 0.06 -7.13 7.64
CA TRP A 11 1.27 -6.33 7.74
C TRP A 11 2.08 -6.75 8.96
N LEU A 12 3.34 -7.13 8.75
CA LEU A 12 4.32 -7.30 9.81
C LEU A 12 4.99 -5.95 10.07
N ILE A 13 4.89 -5.44 11.29
CA ILE A 13 5.42 -4.13 11.68
C ILE A 13 6.45 -4.33 12.78
N ASN A 14 7.70 -3.98 12.48
CA ASN A 14 8.74 -3.93 13.50
C ASN A 14 8.61 -2.65 14.33
N THR A 15 8.32 -2.81 15.63
CA THR A 15 8.17 -1.71 16.58
C THR A 15 9.49 -1.33 17.27
N GLY A 16 10.60 -1.99 16.95
CA GLY A 16 11.95 -1.62 17.38
C GLY A 16 12.60 -2.54 18.40
N TYR A 17 13.89 -2.26 18.66
CA TYR A 17 14.83 -3.11 19.41
C TYR A 17 14.68 -2.92 20.93
N CYS A 18 13.69 -3.57 21.55
CA CYS A 18 13.60 -3.82 23.01
C CYS A 18 12.20 -4.27 23.46
N GLY A 19 11.23 -4.38 22.53
CA GLY A 19 9.80 -4.72 22.70
C GLY A 19 9.03 -4.00 23.82
N LYS A 20 9.66 -3.07 24.55
CA LYS A 20 9.01 -2.04 25.36
C LYS A 20 7.93 -1.30 24.56
N ARG A 21 8.24 -0.92 23.31
CA ARG A 21 7.25 -0.29 22.41
C ARG A 21 6.14 -1.24 21.98
N ALA A 22 6.45 -2.52 21.74
CA ALA A 22 5.43 -3.52 21.45
C ALA A 22 4.45 -3.66 22.62
N LYS A 23 4.98 -3.70 23.86
CA LYS A 23 4.16 -3.73 25.07
C LYS A 23 3.29 -2.47 25.21
N THR A 24 3.86 -1.27 25.02
CA THR A 24 3.09 -0.02 25.03
C THR A 24 1.98 -0.03 23.96
N CYS A 25 2.24 -0.57 22.77
CA CYS A 25 1.25 -0.75 21.70
C CYS A 25 0.08 -1.65 22.13
N LEU A 26 0.38 -2.76 22.81
CA LEU A 26 -0.64 -3.68 23.34
C LEU A 26 -1.50 -3.06 24.43
N GLU A 27 -0.88 -2.28 25.33
CA GLU A 27 -1.54 -1.63 26.45
C GLU A 27 -2.44 -0.48 25.98
N GLN A 28 -1.99 0.32 25.02
CA GLN A 28 -2.72 1.48 24.52
C GLN A 28 -3.69 1.14 23.37
N GLY A 29 -3.65 -0.10 22.84
CA GLY A 29 -4.52 -0.49 21.72
C GLY A 29 -4.16 0.24 20.43
N VAL A 30 -2.86 0.45 20.18
CA VAL A 30 -2.34 1.15 19.00
C VAL A 30 -1.18 0.37 18.38
N VAL A 31 -0.78 0.72 17.17
CA VAL A 31 0.50 0.28 16.59
C VAL A 31 1.30 1.49 16.11
N THR A 32 2.61 1.41 16.27
CA THR A 32 3.61 2.34 15.72
C THR A 32 4.63 1.54 14.90
N PHE A 33 5.56 2.23 14.26
CA PHE A 33 6.75 1.65 13.65
C PHE A 33 8.01 2.28 14.23
N ASP A 34 9.16 1.60 14.09
CA ASP A 34 10.46 2.12 14.54
C ASP A 34 11.21 2.79 13.39
N ILE A 35 11.27 4.11 13.42
CA ILE A 35 12.32 4.90 12.78
C ILE A 35 12.94 5.73 13.89
N GLU A 36 14.27 5.91 13.86
CA GLU A 36 15.02 6.70 14.84
C GLU A 36 14.25 8.00 15.17
N ILE A 37 13.66 8.05 16.37
CA ILE A 37 12.59 8.98 16.78
C ILE A 37 12.97 10.45 16.58
N HIS A 38 14.27 10.77 16.66
CA HIS A 38 14.77 12.14 16.58
C HIS A 38 14.59 12.76 15.19
N LEU A 39 14.50 11.94 14.14
CA LEU A 39 14.17 12.44 12.81
C LEU A 39 12.69 12.72 12.61
N MET A 40 11.83 11.88 13.19
CA MET A 40 10.39 11.92 12.92
C MET A 40 9.71 13.18 13.46
N GLU A 41 10.28 13.80 14.49
CA GLU A 41 9.82 15.12 14.98
C GLU A 41 10.05 16.24 13.97
N GLU A 42 11.15 16.20 13.22
CA GLU A 42 11.46 17.21 12.19
C GLU A 42 10.60 17.06 10.92
N PHE A 43 10.08 15.86 10.66
CA PHE A 43 9.22 15.56 9.50
C PHE A 43 7.73 15.57 9.81
N ARG A 44 7.32 16.04 11.00
CA ARG A 44 5.92 16.01 11.47
C ARG A 44 4.92 16.49 10.42
N ASP A 45 5.09 17.73 9.97
CA ASP A 45 4.14 18.36 9.05
C ASP A 45 4.20 17.71 7.68
N ASP A 46 5.38 17.28 7.24
CA ASP A 46 5.59 16.60 5.96
C ASP A 46 4.94 15.21 5.92
N ILE A 47 4.93 14.46 7.04
CA ILE A 47 4.31 13.13 7.14
C ILE A 47 2.79 13.22 7.33
N ILE A 48 2.29 14.21 8.06
CA ILE A 48 0.85 14.46 8.12
C ILE A 48 0.35 14.87 6.73
N ASN A 49 1.12 15.71 6.03
CA ASN A 49 0.84 16.11 4.66
C ASN A 49 1.20 15.04 3.62
N LEU A 50 1.86 13.93 3.95
CA LEU A 50 2.15 12.82 3.02
C LEU A 50 0.89 12.20 2.42
N LYS A 51 -0.16 12.09 3.23
CA LYS A 51 -1.49 11.65 2.80
C LYS A 51 -2.14 12.66 1.82
N TYR A 52 -1.71 13.92 1.93
CA TYR A 52 -2.11 15.07 1.13
C TYR A 52 -0.98 15.60 0.24
N ILE A 53 0.03 14.77 -0.10
CA ILE A 53 1.05 15.19 -1.06
C ILE A 53 0.30 15.38 -2.36
N ASP A 54 -0.06 16.63 -2.56
CA ASP A 54 -0.45 17.20 -3.82
C ASP A 54 0.78 16.97 -4.68
N THR A 55 0.62 16.16 -5.71
CA THR A 55 1.60 15.87 -6.76
C THR A 55 1.85 17.12 -7.62
N LYS A 56 2.06 18.26 -6.95
CA LYS A 56 2.37 19.61 -7.43
C LYS A 56 3.87 19.84 -7.57
N SER A 57 4.66 18.78 -7.75
CA SER A 57 5.97 18.98 -8.35
C SER A 57 5.70 19.35 -9.82
N SER A 58 6.07 20.57 -10.22
CA SER A 58 5.86 21.13 -11.57
C SER A 58 6.23 20.18 -12.71
N ASN A 59 7.21 19.28 -12.50
CA ASN A 59 7.65 18.34 -13.53
C ASN A 59 6.68 17.17 -13.73
N PHE A 60 5.92 16.80 -12.70
CA PHE A 60 5.05 15.62 -12.72
C PHE A 60 3.58 15.97 -13.03
N GLU A 61 3.15 17.21 -12.75
CA GLU A 61 1.84 17.72 -13.19
C GLU A 61 1.74 17.81 -14.72
N TYR A 62 2.84 18.18 -15.38
CA TYR A 62 2.95 18.12 -16.85
C TYR A 62 2.74 16.70 -17.39
N LEU A 63 3.44 15.72 -16.82
CA LEU A 63 3.29 14.31 -17.20
C LEU A 63 1.84 13.85 -16.99
N ARG A 64 1.25 14.13 -15.83
CA ARG A 64 -0.15 13.80 -15.50
C ARG A 64 -1.14 14.40 -16.51
N GLU A 65 -0.93 15.65 -16.90
CA GLU A 65 -1.78 16.34 -17.87
C GLU A 65 -1.61 15.78 -19.29
N GLU A 66 -0.37 15.50 -19.72
CA GLU A 66 -0.10 14.85 -21.01
C GLU A 66 -0.70 13.44 -21.08
N TYR A 67 -0.65 12.67 -19.98
CA TYR A 67 -1.34 11.38 -19.89
C TYR A 67 -2.84 11.51 -20.01
N ARG A 68 -3.44 12.49 -19.30
CA ARG A 68 -4.88 12.75 -19.38
C ARG A 68 -5.30 13.13 -20.79
N LYS A 69 -4.48 13.91 -21.52
CA LYS A 69 -4.71 14.23 -22.93
C LYS A 69 -4.63 12.98 -23.81
N MET A 70 -3.63 12.11 -23.58
CA MET A 70 -3.47 10.85 -24.32
C MET A 70 -4.66 9.91 -24.12
N ASP A 71 -5.12 9.68 -22.88
CA ASP A 71 -6.28 8.82 -22.58
C ASP A 71 -7.56 9.37 -23.22
N ASN A 72 -7.79 10.67 -23.12
CA ASN A 72 -8.94 11.31 -23.76
C ASN A 72 -8.90 11.20 -25.29
N LYS A 73 -7.72 11.37 -25.89
CA LYS A 73 -7.52 11.21 -27.34
C LYS A 73 -7.81 9.78 -27.78
N PHE A 74 -7.26 8.80 -27.07
CA PHE A 74 -7.47 7.39 -27.35
C PHE A 74 -8.94 6.98 -27.27
N ARG A 75 -9.65 7.40 -26.21
CA ARG A 75 -11.10 7.14 -26.07
C ARG A 75 -11.91 7.76 -27.21
N LYS A 76 -11.53 8.96 -27.66
CA LYS A 76 -12.18 9.64 -28.77
C LYS A 76 -11.95 8.91 -30.10
N GLU A 77 -10.72 8.49 -30.38
CA GLU A 77 -10.36 7.71 -31.56
C GLU A 77 -11.12 6.38 -31.60
N LEU A 78 -11.22 5.68 -30.47
CA LEU A 78 -12.02 4.47 -30.32
C LEU A 78 -13.50 4.71 -30.62
N ALA A 79 -14.10 5.75 -30.02
CA ALA A 79 -15.51 6.06 -30.23
C ALA A 79 -15.84 6.37 -31.70
N GLU A 80 -14.93 7.04 -32.41
CA GLU A 80 -15.09 7.31 -33.84
C GLU A 80 -14.94 6.06 -34.70
N GLU A 81 -14.00 5.16 -34.38
CA GLU A 81 -13.92 3.84 -35.04
C GLU A 81 -15.19 3.01 -34.83
N PHE A 82 -15.79 3.06 -33.63
CA PHE A 82 -17.08 2.43 -33.36
C PHE A 82 -18.24 3.02 -34.18
N LYS A 83 -18.26 4.34 -34.41
CA LYS A 83 -19.26 4.96 -35.28
C LYS A 83 -19.13 4.53 -36.73
N LYS A 84 -17.91 4.30 -37.23
CA LYS A 84 -17.66 3.84 -38.60
C LYS A 84 -18.14 2.40 -38.86
N LEU A 85 -18.34 1.63 -37.79
CA LEU A 85 -18.83 0.26 -37.86
C LEU A 85 -20.36 0.15 -37.98
N GLN A 86 -21.09 1.23 -38.26
CA GLN A 86 -22.53 1.17 -38.56
C GLN A 86 -22.79 0.11 -39.64
N LEU A 87 -23.49 -0.96 -39.26
CA LEU A 87 -23.73 -2.13 -40.09
C LEU A 87 -24.79 -1.79 -41.16
N PRO A 88 -24.52 -2.04 -42.45
CA PRO A 88 -25.56 -1.98 -43.47
C PRO A 88 -26.58 -3.12 -43.27
N ASP A 89 -27.87 -2.80 -43.29
CA ASP A 89 -28.95 -3.77 -43.27
C ASP A 89 -28.91 -4.62 -44.55
N GLY A 90 -28.68 -5.94 -44.39
CA GLY A 90 -28.72 -6.91 -45.50
C GLY A 90 -27.58 -7.93 -45.58
N SER A 91 -26.77 -8.12 -44.53
CA SER A 91 -25.71 -9.15 -44.50
C SER A 91 -26.20 -10.48 -43.89
N THR A 92 -25.75 -11.61 -44.43
CA THR A 92 -26.08 -12.97 -43.94
C THR A 92 -25.68 -13.13 -42.46
N ALA A 93 -26.53 -13.77 -41.66
CA ALA A 93 -26.39 -13.87 -40.19
C ALA A 93 -25.01 -14.41 -39.74
N GLU A 94 -24.42 -15.34 -40.50
CA GLU A 94 -23.09 -15.90 -40.20
C GLU A 94 -21.96 -14.87 -40.38
N LEU A 95 -22.06 -14.00 -41.40
CA LEU A 95 -21.08 -12.94 -41.66
C LEU A 95 -21.20 -11.82 -40.62
N GLN A 96 -22.41 -11.57 -40.12
CA GLN A 96 -22.65 -10.66 -39.00
C GLN A 96 -22.06 -11.22 -37.70
N GLN A 97 -22.27 -12.51 -37.43
CA GLN A 97 -21.73 -13.19 -36.24
C GLN A 97 -20.20 -13.16 -36.22
N GLN A 98 -19.53 -13.52 -37.32
CA GLN A 98 -18.05 -13.47 -37.40
C GLN A 98 -17.48 -12.07 -37.20
N LYS A 99 -18.17 -11.03 -37.71
CA LYS A 99 -17.76 -9.63 -37.48
C LYS A 99 -17.98 -9.22 -36.03
N MET A 100 -19.07 -9.63 -35.39
CA MET A 100 -19.33 -9.36 -33.98
C MET A 100 -18.30 -10.05 -33.06
N ASP A 101 -17.90 -11.28 -33.38
CA ASP A 101 -16.86 -12.00 -32.64
C ASP A 101 -15.48 -11.32 -32.79
N LEU A 102 -15.15 -10.84 -34.01
CA LEU A 102 -13.93 -10.06 -34.26
C LEU A 102 -13.93 -8.72 -33.50
N LEU A 103 -15.07 -8.03 -33.43
CA LEU A 103 -15.20 -6.79 -32.67
C LEU A 103 -15.11 -7.03 -31.17
N THR A 104 -15.71 -8.11 -30.67
CA THR A 104 -15.67 -8.49 -29.26
C THR A 104 -14.24 -8.85 -28.82
N SER A 105 -13.50 -9.58 -29.65
CA SER A 105 -12.09 -9.91 -29.36
C SER A 105 -11.21 -8.66 -29.34
N LYS A 106 -11.36 -7.75 -30.31
CA LYS A 106 -10.66 -6.45 -30.30
C LYS A 106 -11.01 -5.59 -29.08
N LEU A 107 -12.28 -5.54 -28.70
CA LEU A 107 -12.73 -4.81 -27.51
C LEU A 107 -12.08 -5.36 -26.24
N ASN A 108 -11.99 -6.68 -26.11
CA ASN A 108 -11.36 -7.32 -24.95
C ASN A 108 -9.85 -7.05 -24.91
N LEU A 109 -9.16 -7.08 -26.07
CA LEU A 109 -7.74 -6.72 -26.16
C LEU A 109 -7.50 -5.29 -25.66
N LEU A 110 -8.29 -4.33 -26.14
CA LEU A 110 -8.19 -2.93 -25.75
C LEU A 110 -8.50 -2.71 -24.25
N LYS A 111 -9.44 -3.47 -23.70
CA LYS A 111 -9.73 -3.45 -22.26
C LYS A 111 -8.54 -3.91 -21.44
N GLU A 112 -7.86 -4.97 -21.86
CA GLU A 112 -6.65 -5.46 -21.18
C GLU A 112 -5.50 -4.46 -21.29
N GLU A 113 -5.26 -3.87 -22.46
CA GLU A 113 -4.26 -2.81 -22.62
C GLU A 113 -4.54 -1.61 -21.72
N ALA A 114 -5.80 -1.17 -21.65
CA ALA A 114 -6.21 -0.09 -20.76
C ALA A 114 -6.05 -0.46 -19.27
N ARG A 115 -6.25 -1.73 -18.90
CA ARG A 115 -6.02 -2.22 -17.54
C ARG A 115 -4.54 -2.18 -17.19
N LEU A 116 -3.68 -2.73 -18.05
CA LEU A 116 -2.22 -2.71 -17.88
C LEU A 116 -1.71 -1.27 -17.75
N LEU A 117 -2.18 -0.36 -18.61
CA LEU A 117 -1.81 1.05 -18.54
C LEU A 117 -2.18 1.68 -17.18
N ARG A 118 -3.38 1.41 -16.65
CA ARG A 118 -3.79 1.91 -15.33
C ARG A 118 -2.94 1.33 -14.20
N GLU A 119 -2.58 0.05 -14.28
CA GLU A 119 -1.72 -0.60 -13.28
C GLU A 119 -0.33 0.02 -13.29
N THR A 120 0.28 0.19 -14.46
CA THR A 120 1.54 0.91 -14.61
C THR A 120 1.45 2.32 -14.03
N MET A 121 0.33 3.03 -14.26
CA MET A 121 0.13 4.38 -13.71
C MET A 121 0.11 4.41 -12.18
N LYS A 122 -0.53 3.42 -11.54
CA LYS A 122 -0.53 3.29 -10.08
C LYS A 122 0.86 3.07 -9.52
N GLU A 123 1.69 2.28 -10.20
CA GLU A 123 3.08 2.08 -9.80
C GLU A 123 3.91 3.36 -9.94
N PHE A 124 3.65 4.17 -10.97
CA PHE A 124 4.27 5.50 -11.09
C PHE A 124 3.85 6.46 -9.97
N ASP A 125 2.56 6.57 -9.65
CA ASP A 125 2.08 7.40 -8.54
C ASP A 125 2.71 6.98 -7.20
N ARG A 126 2.87 5.66 -7.00
CA ARG A 126 3.54 5.09 -5.82
C ARG A 126 5.02 5.46 -5.77
N PHE A 127 5.72 5.30 -6.89
CA PHE A 127 7.12 5.68 -7.03
C PHE A 127 7.35 7.18 -6.76
N GLU A 128 6.51 8.06 -7.32
CA GLU A 128 6.61 9.52 -7.16
C GLU A 128 6.54 9.92 -5.69
N LYS A 129 5.55 9.38 -4.95
CA LYS A 129 5.41 9.64 -3.52
C LYS A 129 6.62 9.14 -2.74
N GLN A 130 7.15 7.97 -3.08
CA GLN A 130 8.32 7.41 -2.41
C GLN A 130 9.57 8.26 -2.62
N GLU A 131 9.83 8.71 -3.86
CA GLU A 131 10.97 9.60 -4.15
C GLU A 131 10.85 10.93 -3.40
N ARG A 132 9.65 11.49 -3.30
CA ARG A 132 9.44 12.72 -2.52
C ARG A 132 9.74 12.54 -1.03
N ILE A 133 9.43 11.38 -0.45
CA ILE A 133 9.85 11.05 0.93
C ILE A 133 11.37 11.02 1.02
N LYS A 134 12.07 10.44 0.03
CA LYS A 134 13.54 10.41 0.03
C LYS A 134 14.13 11.82 -0.05
N GLU A 135 13.58 12.69 -0.89
CA GLU A 135 14.00 14.09 -0.99
C GLU A 135 13.80 14.84 0.33
N LEU A 136 12.65 14.66 0.97
CA LEU A 136 12.38 15.21 2.30
C LEU A 136 13.44 14.75 3.30
N ILE A 137 13.68 13.44 3.39
CA ILE A 137 14.68 12.88 4.31
C ILE A 137 16.08 13.45 4.03
N ARG A 138 16.51 13.50 2.77
CA ARG A 138 17.81 14.07 2.35
C ARG A 138 17.93 15.56 2.67
N SER A 139 16.83 16.31 2.58
CA SER A 139 16.86 17.76 2.83
C SER A 139 17.15 18.12 4.29
N ARG A 140 16.79 17.24 5.24
CA ARG A 140 17.00 17.44 6.68
C ARG A 140 18.22 16.70 7.21
N LEU A 141 18.60 15.58 6.59
CA LEU A 141 19.78 14.81 6.98
C LEU A 141 20.97 15.10 6.07
N CYS A 142 22.00 15.71 6.64
CA CYS A 142 23.24 16.00 5.94
C CYS A 142 23.98 14.74 5.43
N TYR A 143 23.73 13.55 5.99
CA TYR A 143 24.30 12.29 5.51
C TYR A 143 23.44 11.09 5.91
N ILE A 144 22.92 10.35 4.92
CA ILE A 144 22.23 9.07 5.11
C ILE A 144 22.61 8.12 3.97
N ASP A 145 22.87 6.86 4.33
CA ASP A 145 23.10 5.78 3.37
C ASP A 145 21.83 5.50 2.54
N GLU A 146 22.00 5.21 1.24
CA GLU A 146 20.86 4.99 0.34
C GLU A 146 20.01 3.77 0.72
N GLY A 147 20.61 2.70 1.25
CA GLY A 147 19.88 1.53 1.70
C GLY A 147 18.95 1.86 2.86
N ARG A 148 19.44 2.63 3.83
CA ARG A 148 18.65 3.10 4.97
C ARG A 148 17.56 4.08 4.55
N LEU A 149 17.89 5.03 3.66
CA LEU A 149 16.95 5.99 3.09
C LEU A 149 15.77 5.29 2.40
N ASN A 150 16.07 4.30 1.55
CA ASN A 150 15.04 3.53 0.83
C ASN A 150 14.14 2.75 1.79
N SER A 151 14.73 2.11 2.80
CA SER A 151 14.00 1.36 3.83
C SER A 151 13.07 2.25 4.65
N TRP A 152 13.54 3.43 5.05
CA TRP A 152 12.74 4.39 5.81
C TRP A 152 11.64 4.99 4.95
N ALA A 153 11.95 5.42 3.73
CA ALA A 153 10.94 5.94 2.81
C ALA A 153 9.83 4.93 2.55
N GLN A 154 10.18 3.65 2.35
CA GLN A 154 9.21 2.58 2.18
C GLN A 154 8.36 2.37 3.44
N THR A 155 8.98 2.36 4.61
CA THR A 155 8.28 2.16 5.89
C THR A 155 7.29 3.29 6.17
N ILE A 156 7.71 4.54 6.01
CA ILE A 156 6.84 5.72 6.16
C ILE A 156 5.69 5.66 5.15
N PHE A 157 6.01 5.37 3.88
CA PHE A 157 5.02 5.27 2.81
C PHE A 157 3.95 4.21 3.13
N CYS A 158 4.37 3.00 3.49
CA CYS A 158 3.47 1.91 3.85
C CYS A 158 2.57 2.29 5.04
N PHE A 159 3.16 2.83 6.11
CA PHE A 159 2.40 3.17 7.31
C PHE A 159 1.39 4.30 7.08
N ALA A 160 1.75 5.31 6.29
CA ALA A 160 0.89 6.45 6.02
C ALA A 160 -0.20 6.14 4.98
N ASN A 161 0.13 5.40 3.91
CA ASN A 161 -0.72 5.26 2.72
C ASN A 161 -1.27 3.84 2.50
N ASP A 162 -0.47 2.79 2.67
CA ASP A 162 -0.87 1.44 2.24
C ASP A 162 -1.64 0.67 3.31
N ILE A 163 -1.39 0.94 4.60
CA ILE A 163 -2.11 0.32 5.72
C ILE A 163 -3.49 0.96 5.85
N ASN A 164 -4.54 0.16 5.70
CA ASN A 164 -5.94 0.60 5.73
C ASN A 164 -6.69 0.08 6.95
N ILE A 165 -7.82 0.71 7.26
CA ILE A 165 -8.75 0.23 8.30
C ILE A 165 -9.30 -1.12 7.85
N GLY A 166 -9.29 -2.09 8.77
CA GLY A 166 -9.69 -3.48 8.49
C GLY A 166 -8.52 -4.42 8.26
N ASP A 167 -7.34 -3.90 7.88
CA ASP A 167 -6.13 -4.70 7.68
C ASP A 167 -5.67 -5.39 8.98
N LEU A 168 -5.01 -6.52 8.83
CA LEU A 168 -4.35 -7.21 9.94
C LEU A 168 -2.95 -6.66 10.14
N VAL A 169 -2.57 -6.56 11.41
CA VAL A 169 -1.23 -6.16 11.83
C VAL A 169 -0.65 -7.21 12.76
N VAL A 170 0.61 -7.53 12.51
CA VAL A 170 1.42 -8.46 13.31
C VAL A 170 2.62 -7.70 13.83
N ILE A 171 2.85 -7.73 15.15
CA ILE A 171 4.04 -7.14 15.76
C ILE A 171 4.83 -8.21 16.51
N PRO A 172 6.17 -8.20 16.44
CA PRO A 172 6.99 -9.05 17.30
C PRO A 172 6.87 -8.65 18.76
N LEU A 173 7.00 -9.64 19.64
CA LEU A 173 7.13 -9.46 21.08
C LEU A 173 8.60 -9.53 21.50
N ASP A 174 8.86 -9.26 22.79
CA ASP A 174 10.18 -9.43 23.42
C ASP A 174 10.71 -10.86 23.31
N ASP A 175 9.80 -11.84 23.37
CA ASP A 175 10.15 -13.25 23.26
C ASP A 175 10.36 -13.63 21.79
N GLU A 176 11.52 -14.23 21.47
CA GLU A 176 11.79 -14.75 20.12
C GLU A 176 10.66 -15.68 19.65
N ASN A 177 10.28 -15.53 18.38
CA ASN A 177 9.21 -16.29 17.73
C ASN A 177 7.79 -16.03 18.26
N PHE A 178 7.59 -15.07 19.18
CA PHE A 178 6.27 -14.68 19.63
C PHE A 178 5.81 -13.36 19.02
N PHE A 179 4.53 -13.31 18.68
CA PHE A 179 3.92 -12.20 17.98
C PHE A 179 2.56 -11.85 18.58
N SER A 180 2.13 -10.62 18.36
CA SER A 180 0.75 -10.18 18.58
C SER A 180 0.07 -9.88 17.26
N VAL A 181 -1.21 -10.23 17.18
CA VAL A 181 -2.04 -9.99 16.00
C VAL A 181 -3.21 -9.09 16.37
N GLY A 182 -3.37 -8.02 15.60
CA GLY A 182 -4.46 -7.07 15.74
C GLY A 182 -5.08 -6.72 14.41
N ARG A 183 -6.21 -6.00 14.46
CA ARG A 183 -6.87 -5.41 13.30
C ARG A 183 -6.84 -3.90 13.40
N ILE A 184 -6.44 -3.21 12.33
CA ILE A 184 -6.44 -1.76 12.26
C ILE A 184 -7.88 -1.24 12.35
N LYS A 185 -8.12 -0.36 13.33
CA LYS A 185 -9.41 0.27 13.59
C LYS A 185 -9.45 1.74 13.14
N GLY A 186 -8.30 2.42 13.19
CA GLY A 186 -8.20 3.85 12.93
C GLY A 186 -7.32 4.21 11.75
N ALA A 187 -7.51 5.42 11.24
CA ALA A 187 -6.56 6.03 10.32
C ALA A 187 -5.24 6.35 11.04
N TYR A 188 -4.22 6.69 10.26
CA TYR A 188 -2.98 7.25 10.79
C TYR A 188 -3.24 8.55 11.54
N GLU A 189 -2.67 8.66 12.74
CA GLU A 189 -2.75 9.82 13.61
C GLU A 189 -1.35 10.16 14.16
N TYR A 190 -1.10 11.47 14.33
CA TYR A 190 0.09 11.98 15.00
C TYR A 190 -0.30 12.65 16.32
N ILE A 191 0.30 12.20 17.42
CA ILE A 191 0.10 12.75 18.77
C ILE A 191 1.33 13.55 19.18
N GLU A 192 1.20 14.87 19.15
CA GLU A 192 2.29 15.82 19.42
C GLU A 192 2.90 15.67 20.83
N ASN A 193 2.05 15.48 21.84
CA ASN A 193 2.44 15.44 23.25
C ASN A 193 2.56 14.01 23.82
N ALA A 194 2.64 12.99 22.96
CA ALA A 194 2.81 11.61 23.43
C ALA A 194 4.27 11.39 23.89
N PRO A 195 4.48 10.86 25.11
CA PRO A 195 5.83 10.67 25.66
C PRO A 195 6.62 9.55 24.98
N GLU A 196 5.94 8.55 24.40
CA GLU A 196 6.60 7.38 23.79
C GLU A 196 6.19 7.13 22.33
N LEU A 197 4.88 7.21 22.01
CA LEU A 197 4.33 6.83 20.71
C LEU A 197 3.66 8.01 20.02
N LYS A 198 4.38 8.69 19.13
CA LYS A 198 3.84 9.87 18.40
C LYS A 198 3.10 9.50 17.13
N HIS A 199 3.53 8.48 16.40
CA HIS A 199 2.90 8.04 15.16
C HIS A 199 2.11 6.76 15.39
N ILE A 200 0.79 6.85 15.33
CA ILE A 200 -0.06 5.73 15.73
C ILE A 200 -1.15 5.42 14.72
N ARG A 201 -1.60 4.17 14.76
CA ARG A 201 -2.89 3.73 14.25
C ARG A 201 -3.60 2.97 15.36
N ALA A 202 -4.89 3.23 15.56
CA ALA A 202 -5.68 2.47 16.53
C ALA A 202 -5.83 1.01 16.07
N VAL A 203 -5.68 0.06 16.99
CA VAL A 203 -5.70 -1.38 16.74
C VAL A 203 -6.57 -2.11 17.75
N THR A 204 -7.41 -3.01 17.25
CA THR A 204 -8.10 -4.00 18.08
C THR A 204 -7.27 -5.28 18.10
N TRP A 205 -6.61 -5.57 19.21
CA TRP A 205 -5.80 -6.78 19.37
C TRP A 205 -6.68 -8.03 19.44
N ILE A 206 -6.51 -8.95 18.48
CA ILE A 206 -7.25 -10.22 18.37
C ILE A 206 -6.59 -11.28 19.25
N ARG A 207 -5.26 -11.42 19.12
CA ARG A 207 -4.44 -12.32 19.93
C ARG A 207 -3.19 -11.57 20.39
N LYS A 208 -2.99 -11.51 21.71
CA LYS A 208 -1.86 -10.77 22.33
C LYS A 208 -0.56 -11.57 22.39
N LYS A 209 -0.60 -12.87 22.10
CA LYS A 209 0.59 -13.73 22.07
C LYS A 209 0.29 -14.98 21.26
N ILE A 210 1.03 -15.15 20.17
CA ILE A 210 1.03 -16.37 19.34
C ILE A 210 2.48 -16.78 19.10
N TYR A 211 2.72 -18.09 19.00
CA TYR A 211 4.02 -18.61 18.60
C TYR A 211 4.01 -18.84 17.09
N PHE A 212 4.86 -18.12 16.35
CA PHE A 212 4.90 -18.19 14.89
C PHE A 212 6.32 -17.97 14.32
N PRO A 213 7.23 -18.95 14.48
CA PRO A 213 8.66 -18.82 14.18
C PRO A 213 8.98 -18.51 12.72
N GLN A 214 8.07 -18.83 11.78
CA GLN A 214 8.22 -18.53 10.37
C GLN A 214 8.40 -17.03 10.09
N LEU A 215 7.83 -16.16 10.94
CA LEU A 215 7.92 -14.70 10.78
C LEU A 215 9.23 -14.12 11.30
N THR A 216 9.98 -14.84 12.15
CA THR A 216 11.22 -14.35 12.75
C THR A 216 12.28 -14.06 11.69
N GLN A 217 12.40 -14.93 10.68
CA GLN A 217 13.32 -14.74 9.56
C GLN A 217 13.04 -13.46 8.77
N LEU A 218 11.76 -13.07 8.66
CA LEU A 218 11.37 -11.85 7.96
C LEU A 218 11.73 -10.59 8.76
N ILE A 219 11.68 -10.63 10.09
CA ILE A 219 12.07 -9.49 10.93
C ILE A 219 13.56 -9.19 10.78
N ASP A 220 14.39 -10.23 10.77
CA ASP A 220 15.84 -10.08 10.66
C ASP A 220 16.26 -9.49 9.31
N ILE A 221 15.53 -9.85 8.26
CA ILE A 221 15.75 -9.33 6.90
C ILE A 221 15.19 -7.91 6.75
N TYR A 222 14.02 -7.64 7.34
CA TYR A 222 13.27 -6.40 7.14
C TYR A 222 13.12 -5.61 8.44
N LYS A 223 13.96 -4.59 8.60
CA LYS A 223 13.91 -3.61 9.70
C LYS A 223 12.85 -2.52 9.46
N GLY A 224 11.58 -2.91 9.29
CA GLY A 224 10.51 -1.95 8.99
C GLY A 224 9.12 -2.59 8.90
N ILE A 225 8.36 -2.19 7.88
CA ILE A 225 7.02 -2.71 7.59
C ILE A 225 7.05 -3.58 6.33
N VAL A 226 6.46 -4.77 6.42
CA VAL A 226 6.37 -5.74 5.32
C VAL A 226 4.96 -6.26 5.18
N GLN A 227 4.47 -6.36 3.94
CA GLN A 227 3.23 -7.08 3.65
C GLN A 227 3.52 -8.59 3.60
N LEU A 228 2.78 -9.38 4.38
CA LEU A 228 2.88 -10.83 4.35
C LEU A 228 2.23 -11.38 3.07
N ASP A 229 2.79 -12.47 2.56
CA ASP A 229 2.20 -13.22 1.45
C ASP A 229 0.93 -13.97 1.90
N GLU A 230 0.18 -14.49 0.92
CA GLU A 230 -1.08 -15.19 1.18
C GLU A 230 -0.86 -16.55 1.89
N GLU A 231 0.31 -17.17 1.75
CA GLU A 231 0.63 -18.45 2.39
C GLU A 231 0.85 -18.28 3.90
N LEU A 232 1.67 -17.30 4.30
CA LEU A 232 1.91 -16.95 5.69
C LEU A 232 0.65 -16.37 6.33
N LYS A 233 -0.11 -15.54 5.60
CA LYS A 233 -1.41 -15.03 6.06
C LYS A 233 -2.39 -16.17 6.33
N SER A 234 -2.49 -17.15 5.43
CA SER A 234 -3.36 -18.33 5.62
C SER A 234 -2.93 -19.18 6.81
N SER A 235 -1.62 -19.33 7.00
CA SER A 235 -1.05 -20.05 8.16
C SER A 235 -1.33 -19.33 9.47
N LEU A 236 -1.23 -18.00 9.48
CA LEU A 236 -1.59 -17.15 10.61
C LEU A 236 -3.08 -17.32 10.96
N TRP A 237 -3.97 -17.27 9.98
CA TRP A 237 -5.41 -17.45 10.20
C TRP A 237 -5.76 -18.78 10.86
N LYS A 238 -5.13 -19.88 10.42
CA LYS A 238 -5.30 -21.20 11.05
C LYS A 238 -4.89 -21.23 12.53
N LEU A 239 -3.97 -20.35 12.95
CA LEU A 239 -3.56 -20.21 14.35
C LEU A 239 -4.52 -19.33 15.16
N LEU A 240 -5.24 -18.40 14.50
CA LEU A 240 -6.21 -17.52 15.15
C LEU A 240 -7.56 -18.21 15.41
N ASP A 241 -7.95 -19.14 14.52
CA ASP A 241 -9.20 -19.92 14.62
C ASP A 241 -9.14 -21.06 15.66
N LYS A 242 -7.96 -21.34 16.22
CA LYS A 242 -7.77 -22.25 17.36
C LYS A 242 -7.91 -21.51 18.69
#